data_AF-A0A841HVA6-F1
#
_entry.id   AF-A0A841HVA6-F1
#
_cell.length_a   1.000
_cell.length_b   1.000
_cell.length_c   1.000
_cell.angle_alpha   90.00
_cell.angle_beta   90.00
_cell.angle_gamma   90.00
#
_symmetry.space_group_name_H-M   'P 1'
#
loop_
_entity.id
_entity.type
_entity.pdbx_description
1 polymer ?
#
loop_
_entity_poly.entity_id
_entity_poly.type
_entity_poly.pdbx_seq_one_letter_code
_entity_poly.pdbx_strand_id
1 'polypeptide(L)'
;MIEGFVRFQTFIVGLLGFTGVILTIRMNARSARQQHGRQVKHERQALRTALRAELEIIRAMYADRISTTGDHESQQSVLVPLHVPDRVYQQLLDRIGLLTAAEVEATMKAYLLVAELPTRLGVLADTTVESRYPGYVRIPGRNVGHVSKLHASFIESIDLALKLLIGELSSNAIT
;
A
#
# COMPACT_ATOMS: atom_id res chain seq x y z
N MET A 1 -48.29 -21.27 55.18
CA MET A 1 -46.98 -20.58 55.14
C MET A 1 -46.10 -20.94 53.95
N ILE A 2 -46.47 -21.90 53.08
CA ILE A 2 -45.63 -22.37 51.95
C ILE A 2 -45.98 -21.64 50.61
N GLU A 3 -47.20 -21.16 50.43
CA GLU A 3 -47.67 -20.51 49.19
C GLU A 3 -46.94 -19.21 48.81
N GLY A 4 -46.47 -18.43 49.80
CA GLY A 4 -45.71 -17.20 49.54
C GLY A 4 -44.39 -17.48 48.83
N PHE A 5 -43.73 -18.59 49.15
CA PHE A 5 -42.39 -18.93 48.64
C PHE A 5 -42.42 -19.32 47.15
N VAL A 6 -43.47 -20.04 46.73
CA VAL A 6 -43.68 -20.44 45.32
C VAL A 6 -43.90 -19.22 44.42
N ARG A 7 -44.60 -18.19 44.91
CA ARG A 7 -44.87 -16.96 44.16
C ARG A 7 -43.61 -16.12 43.89
N PHE A 8 -42.67 -16.09 44.85
CA PHE A 8 -41.38 -15.42 44.67
C PHE A 8 -40.41 -16.20 43.79
N GLN A 9 -40.52 -17.53 43.75
CA GLN A 9 -39.63 -18.40 42.96
C GLN A 9 -39.66 -18.06 41.46
N THR A 10 -40.84 -17.87 40.87
CA THR A 10 -40.97 -17.52 39.44
C THR A 10 -40.32 -16.16 39.11
N PHE A 11 -40.47 -15.19 40.01
CA PHE A 11 -39.85 -13.86 39.87
C PHE A 11 -38.32 -13.94 39.93
N ILE A 12 -37.78 -14.70 40.90
CA ILE A 12 -36.33 -14.90 41.05
C ILE A 12 -35.74 -15.60 39.83
N VAL A 13 -36.41 -16.65 39.31
CA VAL A 13 -35.98 -17.35 38.10
C VAL A 13 -36.00 -16.42 36.88
N GLY A 14 -37.03 -15.58 36.74
CA GLY A 14 -37.11 -14.56 35.69
C GLY A 14 -35.96 -13.54 35.76
N LEU A 15 -35.64 -13.04 36.96
CA LEU A 15 -34.56 -12.09 37.18
C LEU A 15 -33.18 -12.70 36.88
N LEU A 16 -32.95 -13.94 37.33
CA LEU A 16 -31.71 -14.66 37.06
C LEU A 16 -31.55 -14.95 35.55
N GLY A 17 -32.61 -15.42 34.89
CA GLY A 17 -32.61 -15.66 33.45
C GLY A 17 -32.30 -14.38 32.66
N PHE A 18 -32.96 -13.28 32.99
CA PHE A 18 -32.72 -11.99 32.34
C PHE A 18 -31.29 -11.46 32.58
N THR A 19 -30.78 -11.59 33.81
CA THR A 19 -29.40 -11.22 34.16
C THR A 19 -28.38 -12.04 33.36
N GLY A 20 -28.63 -13.34 33.21
CA GLY A 20 -27.82 -14.22 32.38
C GLY A 20 -27.74 -13.74 30.93
N VAL A 21 -28.87 -13.40 30.32
CA VAL A 21 -28.92 -12.86 28.95
C VAL A 21 -28.14 -11.55 28.83
N ILE A 22 -28.30 -10.61 29.77
CA ILE A 22 -27.56 -9.35 29.78
C ILE A 22 -26.04 -9.59 29.84
N LEU A 23 -25.59 -10.50 30.71
CA LEU A 23 -24.18 -10.84 30.84
C LEU A 23 -23.63 -11.40 29.52
N THR A 24 -24.36 -12.32 28.88
CA THR A 24 -23.98 -12.88 27.58
C THR A 24 -23.88 -11.81 26.50
N ILE A 25 -24.86 -10.92 26.37
CA ILE A 25 -24.83 -9.83 25.39
C ILE A 25 -23.61 -8.92 25.62
N ARG A 26 -23.31 -8.59 26.88
CA ARG A 26 -22.15 -7.75 27.23
C ARG A 26 -20.83 -8.45 26.86
N MET A 27 -20.72 -9.75 27.11
CA MET A 27 -19.54 -10.53 26.74
C MET A 27 -19.37 -10.62 25.22
N ASN A 28 -20.46 -10.86 24.48
CA ASN A 28 -20.46 -10.92 23.02
C ASN A 28 -20.07 -9.58 22.40
N ALA A 29 -20.62 -8.47 22.91
CA ALA A 29 -20.27 -7.13 22.45
C ALA A 29 -18.79 -6.80 22.68
N ARG A 30 -18.22 -7.22 23.82
CA ARG A 30 -16.79 -7.06 24.11
C ARG A 30 -15.93 -7.88 23.15
N SER A 31 -16.29 -9.14 22.92
CA SER A 31 -15.58 -10.03 22.00
C SER A 31 -15.61 -9.48 20.56
N ALA A 32 -16.78 -9.02 20.10
CA ALA A 32 -16.95 -8.42 18.78
C ALA A 32 -16.07 -7.19 18.57
N ARG A 33 -15.97 -6.29 19.56
CA ARG A 33 -15.07 -5.13 19.49
C ARG A 33 -13.60 -5.53 19.40
N GLN A 34 -13.19 -6.55 20.16
CA GLN A 34 -11.81 -7.06 20.09
C GLN A 34 -11.50 -7.71 18.75
N GLN A 35 -12.44 -8.50 18.22
CA GLN A 35 -12.30 -9.13 16.91
C GLN A 35 -12.22 -8.07 15.80
N HIS A 36 -13.06 -7.05 15.85
CA HIS A 36 -13.01 -5.93 14.91
C HIS A 36 -11.67 -5.20 14.96
N GLY A 37 -11.15 -4.91 16.15
CA GLY A 37 -9.81 -4.31 16.30
C GLY A 37 -8.69 -5.17 15.72
N ARG A 38 -8.74 -6.50 15.93
CA ARG A 38 -7.78 -7.43 15.32
C ARG A 38 -7.90 -7.47 13.80
N GLN A 39 -9.12 -7.44 13.27
CA GLN A 39 -9.38 -7.41 11.83
C GLN A 39 -8.81 -6.15 11.18
N VAL A 40 -9.08 -4.97 11.74
CA VAL A 40 -8.53 -3.69 11.24
C VAL A 40 -7.00 -3.72 11.27
N LYS A 41 -6.38 -4.24 12.36
CA LYS A 41 -4.92 -4.39 12.44
C LYS A 41 -4.39 -5.31 11.34
N HIS A 42 -5.05 -6.43 11.10
CA HIS A 42 -4.66 -7.39 10.06
C HIS A 42 -4.80 -6.79 8.65
N GLU A 43 -5.92 -6.10 8.37
CA GLU A 43 -6.15 -5.44 7.08
C GLU A 43 -5.11 -4.35 6.80
N ARG A 44 -4.82 -3.51 7.80
CA ARG A 44 -3.74 -2.51 7.72
C ARG A 44 -2.38 -3.16 7.44
N GLN A 45 -2.09 -4.29 8.09
CA GLN A 45 -0.83 -5.01 7.89
C GLN A 45 -0.74 -5.64 6.50
N ALA A 46 -1.81 -6.26 6.02
CA ALA A 46 -1.87 -6.84 4.68
C ALA A 46 -1.69 -5.75 3.60
N LEU A 47 -2.35 -4.61 3.77
CA LEU A 47 -2.21 -3.44 2.90
C LEU A 47 -0.75 -2.97 2.82
N ARG A 48 -0.09 -2.78 3.97
CA ARG A 48 1.32 -2.39 4.03
C ARG A 48 2.23 -3.37 3.30
N THR A 49 2.06 -4.66 3.57
CA THR A 49 2.89 -5.70 2.96
C THR A 49 2.73 -5.69 1.44
N ALA A 50 1.50 -5.56 0.95
CA ALA A 50 1.21 -5.53 -0.49
C ALA A 50 1.82 -4.29 -1.17
N LEU A 51 1.58 -3.09 -0.62
CA LEU A 51 2.13 -1.84 -1.16
C LEU A 51 3.65 -1.81 -1.12
N ARG A 52 4.25 -2.32 -0.03
CA ARG A 52 5.70 -2.45 0.11
C ARG A 52 6.27 -3.33 -1.00
N ALA A 53 5.70 -4.52 -1.22
CA ALA A 53 6.20 -5.45 -2.22
C ALA A 53 6.15 -4.84 -3.63
N GLU A 54 5.05 -4.15 -3.98
CA GLU A 54 4.95 -3.45 -5.27
C GLU A 54 5.99 -2.33 -5.39
N LEU A 55 6.14 -1.48 -4.36
CA LEU A 55 7.14 -0.41 -4.35
C LEU A 55 8.58 -0.94 -4.42
N GLU A 56 8.90 -2.05 -3.77
CA GLU A 56 10.22 -2.71 -3.86
C GLU A 56 10.51 -3.19 -5.29
N ILE A 57 9.51 -3.76 -5.98
CA ILE A 57 9.63 -4.15 -7.39
C ILE A 57 9.88 -2.93 -8.27
N ILE A 58 9.07 -1.86 -8.12
CA ILE A 58 9.24 -0.63 -8.90
C ILE A 58 10.62 -0.01 -8.67
N ARG A 59 11.07 0.05 -7.41
CA ARG A 59 12.40 0.54 -7.05
C ARG A 59 13.50 -0.27 -7.73
N ALA A 60 13.42 -1.60 -7.67
CA ALA A 60 14.39 -2.49 -8.31
C ALA A 60 14.42 -2.27 -9.82
N MET A 61 13.25 -2.12 -10.46
CA MET A 61 13.16 -1.81 -11.89
C MET A 61 13.84 -0.48 -12.26
N TYR A 62 13.66 0.58 -11.45
CA TYR A 62 14.34 1.85 -11.71
C TYR A 62 15.84 1.77 -11.44
N ALA A 63 16.27 1.06 -10.40
CA ALA A 63 17.69 0.85 -10.12
C ALA A 63 18.39 0.09 -11.26
N ASP A 64 17.76 -0.96 -11.77
CA ASP A 64 18.26 -1.73 -12.92
C ASP A 64 18.33 -0.89 -14.21
N ARG A 65 17.36 0.00 -14.43
CA ARG A 65 17.42 0.96 -15.55
C ARG A 65 18.57 1.94 -15.38
N ILE A 66 18.79 2.47 -14.18
CA ILE A 66 19.90 3.40 -13.92
C ILE A 66 21.25 2.72 -14.17
N SER A 67 21.45 1.47 -13.71
CA SER A 67 22.71 0.74 -13.93
C SER A 67 22.92 0.42 -15.41
N THR A 68 21.90 -0.07 -16.11
CA THR A 68 21.99 -0.42 -17.54
C THR A 68 22.16 0.79 -18.46
N THR A 69 21.64 1.96 -18.07
CA THR A 69 21.74 3.19 -18.87
C THR A 69 22.92 4.08 -18.45
N GLY A 70 23.48 3.89 -17.26
CA GLY A 70 24.57 4.70 -16.70
C GLY A 70 25.97 4.38 -17.24
N ASP A 71 26.20 3.13 -17.67
CA ASP A 71 27.51 2.69 -18.19
C ASP A 71 27.76 3.03 -19.67
N HIS A 72 26.80 3.67 -20.33
CA HIS A 72 26.87 3.97 -21.75
C HIS A 72 26.60 5.46 -22.00
N GLU A 73 27.64 6.29 -22.00
CA GLU A 73 27.70 7.54 -22.80
C GLU A 73 27.68 7.24 -24.31
N SER A 74 27.01 6.16 -24.73
CA SER A 74 26.95 5.80 -26.13
C SER A 74 25.96 6.73 -26.81
N GLN A 75 26.32 7.21 -28.00
CA GLN A 75 25.43 7.98 -28.89
C GLN A 75 24.19 7.18 -29.32
N GLN A 76 24.01 5.96 -28.80
CA GLN A 76 22.94 5.05 -29.16
C GLN A 76 21.68 5.35 -28.34
N SER A 77 20.55 5.24 -29.01
CA SER A 77 19.24 5.38 -28.39
C SER A 77 18.91 4.15 -27.54
N VAL A 78 18.23 4.34 -26.42
CA VAL A 78 17.76 3.27 -25.53
C VAL A 78 16.23 3.17 -25.61
N LEU A 79 15.70 1.96 -25.48
CA LEU A 79 14.27 1.71 -25.35
C LEU A 79 13.88 1.66 -23.88
N VAL A 80 12.93 2.50 -23.48
CA VAL A 80 12.43 2.56 -22.11
C VAL A 80 10.96 2.19 -22.10
N PRO A 81 10.52 1.23 -21.26
CA PRO A 81 9.10 0.90 -21.15
C PRO A 81 8.33 2.05 -20.50
N LEU A 82 7.18 2.38 -21.08
CA LEU A 82 6.26 3.42 -20.62
C LEU A 82 5.47 2.99 -19.40
N HIS A 83 5.10 1.71 -19.33
CA HIS A 83 4.25 1.20 -18.25
C HIS A 83 5.10 0.64 -17.11
N VAL A 84 4.72 1.02 -15.90
CA VAL A 84 5.25 0.50 -14.64
C VAL A 84 4.08 -0.13 -13.89
N PRO A 85 4.23 -1.34 -13.35
CA PRO A 85 3.14 -2.01 -12.65
C PRO A 85 2.72 -1.22 -11.41
N ASP A 86 1.44 -0.86 -11.32
CA ASP A 86 0.80 -0.18 -10.19
C ASP A 86 -0.53 -0.85 -9.78
N ARG A 87 -0.76 -2.10 -10.23
CA ARG A 87 -2.04 -2.78 -10.11
C ARG A 87 -2.45 -3.01 -8.66
N VAL A 88 -1.49 -3.32 -7.78
CA VAL A 88 -1.78 -3.59 -6.36
C VAL A 88 -2.26 -2.31 -5.69
N TYR A 89 -1.58 -1.19 -5.95
CA TYR A 89 -2.03 0.12 -5.49
C TYR A 89 -3.45 0.47 -5.97
N GLN A 90 -3.73 0.31 -7.27
CA GLN A 90 -5.06 0.62 -7.82
C GLN A 90 -6.16 -0.24 -7.18
N GLN A 91 -5.90 -1.53 -6.94
CA GLN A 91 -6.85 -2.44 -6.31
C GLN A 91 -7.08 -2.20 -4.82
N LEU A 92 -6.13 -1.53 -4.14
CA LEU A 92 -6.16 -1.29 -2.70
C LEU A 92 -6.39 0.18 -2.35
N LEU A 93 -6.71 1.02 -3.34
CA LEU A 93 -6.89 2.46 -3.16
C LEU A 93 -8.05 2.78 -2.22
N ASP A 94 -9.12 1.98 -2.26
CA ASP A 94 -10.27 2.06 -1.35
C ASP A 94 -9.91 1.82 0.12
N ARG A 95 -8.79 1.11 0.36
CA ARG A 95 -8.29 0.75 1.69
C ARG A 95 -7.18 1.66 2.19
N ILE A 96 -6.75 2.66 1.39
CA ILE A 96 -5.62 3.52 1.74
C ILE A 96 -5.84 4.29 3.05
N GLY A 97 -7.11 4.54 3.42
CA GLY A 97 -7.50 5.15 4.69
C GLY A 97 -7.17 4.33 5.95
N LEU A 98 -6.74 3.07 5.80
CA LEU A 98 -6.22 2.26 6.91
C LEU A 98 -4.78 2.62 7.30
N LEU A 99 -4.06 3.37 6.46
CA LEU A 99 -2.72 3.86 6.73
C LEU A 99 -2.75 5.18 7.54
N THR A 100 -1.63 5.53 8.15
CA THR A 100 -1.47 6.86 8.76
C THR A 100 -1.39 7.95 7.69
N ALA A 101 -1.68 9.20 8.05
CA ALA A 101 -1.59 10.32 7.12
C ALA A 101 -0.22 10.43 6.42
N ALA A 102 0.88 10.22 7.16
CA ALA A 102 2.24 10.26 6.61
C ALA A 102 2.51 9.12 5.61
N GLU A 103 2.01 7.91 5.90
CA GLU A 103 2.12 6.78 4.98
C GLU A 103 1.31 7.00 3.70
N VAL A 104 0.10 7.56 3.83
CA VAL A 104 -0.74 7.90 2.68
C VAL A 104 -0.04 8.93 1.81
N GLU A 105 0.43 10.03 2.40
CA GLU A 105 1.12 11.11 1.67
C GLU A 105 2.34 10.58 0.90
N ALA A 106 3.22 9.84 1.57
CA ALA A 106 4.43 9.31 0.94
C ALA A 106 4.11 8.28 -0.15
N THR A 107 3.18 7.36 0.11
CA THR A 107 2.76 6.34 -0.85
C THR A 107 2.13 6.96 -2.08
N MET A 108 1.16 7.88 -1.90
CA MET A 108 0.50 8.56 -3.00
C MET A 108 1.50 9.35 -3.84
N LYS A 109 2.43 10.09 -3.20
CA LYS A 109 3.46 10.83 -3.92
C LYS A 109 4.34 9.90 -4.76
N ALA A 110 4.74 8.75 -4.23
CA ALA A 110 5.53 7.77 -4.99
C ALA A 110 4.76 7.25 -6.23
N TYR A 111 3.50 6.87 -6.08
CA TYR A 111 2.68 6.38 -7.20
C TYR A 111 2.33 7.48 -8.22
N LEU A 112 2.11 8.72 -7.79
CA LEU A 112 1.90 9.85 -8.71
C LEU A 112 3.13 10.07 -9.60
N LEU A 113 4.34 10.02 -9.03
CA LEU A 113 5.57 10.12 -9.82
C LEU A 113 5.69 8.98 -10.83
N VAL A 114 5.37 7.75 -10.41
CA VAL A 114 5.34 6.59 -11.31
C VAL A 114 4.33 6.78 -12.44
N ALA A 115 3.13 7.28 -12.13
CA ALA A 115 2.08 7.55 -13.11
C ALA A 115 2.43 8.69 -14.08
N GLU A 116 3.26 9.66 -13.65
CA GLU A 116 3.76 10.74 -14.51
C GLU A 116 4.90 10.31 -15.44
N LEU A 117 5.49 9.13 -15.23
CA LEU A 117 6.63 8.65 -16.01
C LEU A 117 6.39 8.71 -17.52
N PRO A 118 5.25 8.22 -18.08
CA PRO A 118 5.02 8.25 -19.52
C PRO A 118 5.07 9.66 -20.09
N THR A 119 4.45 10.62 -19.39
CA THR A 119 4.42 12.03 -19.79
C THR A 119 5.83 12.62 -19.80
N ARG A 120 6.61 12.37 -18.74
CA ARG A 120 7.99 12.88 -18.63
C ARG A 120 8.93 12.24 -19.64
N LEU A 121 8.79 10.94 -19.90
CA LEU A 121 9.53 10.23 -20.94
C LEU A 121 9.13 10.71 -22.35
N GLY A 122 7.86 11.04 -22.57
CA GLY A 122 7.37 11.58 -23.84
C GLY A 122 8.06 12.88 -24.24
N VAL A 123 8.39 13.76 -23.28
CA VAL A 123 9.17 14.99 -23.53
C VAL A 123 10.61 14.69 -23.94
N LEU A 124 11.18 13.60 -23.43
CA LEU A 124 12.57 13.19 -23.70
C LEU A 124 12.70 12.26 -24.91
N ALA A 125 11.57 11.74 -25.41
CA ALA A 125 11.53 10.78 -26.50
C ALA A 125 11.80 11.43 -27.86
N ASP A 126 12.30 10.63 -28.79
CA ASP A 126 12.36 11.02 -30.19
C ASP A 126 10.99 10.89 -30.84
N THR A 127 10.29 12.01 -31.02
CA THR A 127 8.95 12.05 -31.64
C THR A 127 8.98 11.78 -33.15
N THR A 128 10.16 11.72 -33.77
CA THR A 128 10.31 11.51 -35.21
C THR A 128 10.37 10.04 -35.60
N VAL A 129 10.59 9.14 -34.63
CA VAL A 129 10.70 7.69 -34.86
C VAL A 129 9.62 6.97 -34.07
N GLU A 130 8.61 6.45 -34.75
CA GLU A 130 7.65 5.53 -34.15
C GLU A 130 8.40 4.30 -33.60
N SER A 131 8.17 4.01 -32.31
CA SER A 131 8.73 2.81 -31.69
C SER A 131 8.12 1.57 -32.34
N ARG A 132 8.97 0.66 -32.86
CA ARG A 132 8.52 -0.67 -33.31
C ARG A 132 7.99 -1.56 -32.18
N TYR A 133 8.21 -1.17 -30.93
CA TYR A 133 7.83 -1.94 -29.75
C TYR A 133 6.69 -1.23 -29.02
N PRO A 134 5.46 -1.78 -29.07
CA PRO A 134 4.32 -1.22 -28.33
C PRO A 134 4.63 -1.12 -26.84
N GLY A 135 4.32 0.02 -26.23
CA GLY A 135 4.58 0.26 -24.81
C GLY A 135 6.02 0.63 -24.45
N TYR A 136 6.90 0.81 -25.44
CA TYR A 136 8.25 1.34 -25.26
C TYR A 136 8.42 2.66 -26.00
N VAL A 137 9.23 3.55 -25.43
CA VAL A 137 9.64 4.80 -26.06
C VAL A 137 11.14 4.79 -26.34
N ARG A 138 11.54 5.35 -27.48
CA ARG A 138 12.93 5.49 -27.87
C ARG A 138 13.48 6.80 -27.32
N ILE A 139 14.47 6.71 -26.44
CA ILE A 139 15.19 7.85 -25.87
C ILE A 139 16.50 8.01 -26.64
N PRO A 140 16.77 9.17 -27.27
CA PRO A 140 18.04 9.42 -27.94
C PRO A 140 19.18 9.48 -26.91
N GLY A 141 20.39 9.05 -27.28
CA GLY A 141 21.54 8.98 -26.36
C GLY A 141 21.83 10.29 -25.60
N ARG A 142 21.60 11.45 -26.23
CA ARG A 142 21.71 12.76 -25.57
C ARG A 142 20.80 12.96 -24.34
N ASN A 143 19.68 12.24 -24.28
CA ASN A 143 18.67 12.35 -23.22
C ASN A 143 18.76 11.21 -22.18
N VAL A 144 19.62 10.22 -22.40
CA VAL A 144 19.82 9.08 -21.48
C VAL A 144 20.19 9.54 -20.06
N GLY A 145 21.11 10.49 -19.93
CA GLY A 145 21.50 11.04 -18.63
C GLY A 145 20.34 11.73 -17.90
N HIS A 146 19.41 12.36 -18.63
CA HIS A 146 18.21 12.97 -18.06
C HIS A 146 17.23 11.91 -17.54
N VAL A 147 17.06 10.80 -18.27
CA VAL A 147 16.22 9.68 -17.83
C VAL A 147 16.79 9.01 -16.59
N SER A 148 18.11 8.81 -16.51
CA SER A 148 18.76 8.26 -15.31
C SER A 148 18.53 9.15 -14.08
N LYS A 149 18.71 10.47 -14.22
CA LYS A 149 18.40 11.44 -13.14
C LYS A 149 16.92 11.44 -12.75
N LEU A 150 16.02 11.31 -13.72
CA LEU A 150 14.58 11.22 -13.47
C LEU A 150 14.25 9.97 -12.64
N HIS A 151 14.77 8.81 -13.03
CA HIS A 151 14.60 7.56 -12.28
C HIS A 151 15.21 7.65 -10.87
N ALA A 152 16.38 8.27 -10.71
CA ALA A 152 17.00 8.47 -9.40
C ALA A 152 16.11 9.30 -8.46
N SER A 153 15.53 10.40 -8.96
CA SER A 153 14.58 11.22 -8.18
C SER A 153 13.32 10.45 -7.77
N PHE A 154 12.86 9.49 -8.59
CA PHE A 154 11.71 8.67 -8.25
C PHE A 154 12.05 7.65 -7.16
N ILE A 155 13.24 7.06 -7.22
CA ILE A 155 13.74 6.15 -6.19
C ILE A 155 13.76 6.83 -4.81
N GLU A 156 14.18 8.10 -4.71
CA GLU A 156 14.16 8.82 -3.44
C GLU A 156 12.76 8.91 -2.81
N SER A 157 11.74 9.17 -3.63
CA SER A 157 10.35 9.23 -3.15
C SER A 157 9.80 7.85 -2.78
N ILE A 158 10.19 6.81 -3.53
CA ILE A 158 9.85 5.42 -3.22
C ILE A 158 10.52 4.96 -1.91
N ASP A 159 11.78 5.32 -1.69
CA ASP A 159 12.54 4.99 -0.49
C ASP A 159 11.93 5.62 0.76
N LEU A 160 11.42 6.85 0.64
CA LEU A 160 10.67 7.48 1.72
C LEU A 160 9.39 6.70 2.06
N ALA A 161 8.61 6.32 1.05
CA ALA A 161 7.38 5.54 1.23
C ALA A 161 7.68 4.17 1.87
N LEU A 162 8.69 3.47 1.36
CA LEU A 162 9.14 2.18 1.90
C LEU A 162 9.57 2.30 3.37
N LYS A 163 10.35 3.33 3.71
CA LYS A 163 10.79 3.57 5.09
C LYS A 163 9.61 3.74 6.05
N LEU A 164 8.58 4.48 5.65
CA LEU A 164 7.40 4.70 6.48
C LEU A 164 6.54 3.44 6.62
N LEU A 165 6.36 2.68 5.54
CA LEU A 165 5.63 1.40 5.57
C LEU A 165 6.36 0.32 6.40
N ILE A 166 7.70 0.36 6.45
CA ILE A 166 8.54 -0.55 7.25
C ILE A 166 8.61 -0.12 8.72
N GLY A 167 8.68 1.17 9.01
CA GLY A 167 8.94 1.70 10.36
C GLY A 167 7.94 1.23 11.43
N GLU A 168 6.67 1.04 11.09
CA GLU A 168 5.66 0.50 12.04
C GLU A 168 5.57 -1.04 12.07
N LEU A 169 6.14 -1.72 11.07
CA LEU A 169 6.24 -3.18 11.02
C LEU A 169 7.23 -3.67 12.10
N SER A 170 8.34 -2.96 12.29
CA SER A 170 9.36 -3.27 13.30
C SER A 170 8.87 -3.01 14.74
N SER A 171 7.98 -2.03 14.95
CA SER A 171 7.42 -1.74 16.28
C SER A 171 6.43 -2.80 16.77
N ASN A 172 5.85 -3.60 15.88
CA ASN A 172 4.86 -4.63 16.22
C ASN A 172 5.45 -6.05 16.35
N ALA A 173 6.74 -6.24 16.05
CA ALA A 173 7.41 -7.54 16.16
C ALA A 173 7.99 -7.81 17.58
N ILE A 174 7.84 -6.88 18.52
CA ILE A 174 8.38 -6.96 19.89
C ILE A 174 7.23 -6.88 20.93
N THR A 175 6.01 -7.29 20.60
CA THR A 175 4.90 -7.33 21.57
C THR A 175 3.96 -8.48 21.26
#